data_AF-A0A7J4MWC7-F1
#
_entry.id   AF-A0A7J4MWC7-F1
#
_cell.length_a   1.000
_cell.length_b   1.000
_cell.length_c   1.000
_cell.angle_alpha   90.00
_cell.angle_beta   90.00
_cell.angle_gamma   90.00
#
_symmetry.space_group_name_H-M   'P 1'
#
loop_
_entity.id
_entity.type
_entity.pdbx_description
1 polymer ?
#
loop_
_entity_poly.entity_id
_entity_poly.type
_entity_poly.pdbx_seq_one_letter_code
_entity_poly.pdbx_strand_id
1 'polypeptide(L)'
;MMVKHTVCPSCSAGCGVNLIEIDGSPVGTYPYKRHIINEGKTCRSGRECYEIPVKARITSPAVKKSGNLKGAAWDEVLDGLTEMISSPETAILTTGTLTDEEAAKLKRIIERVDVKKYGLITVFPEFDYPEIDVRKIRNYGNIAVIGDVMNCAPLLARRMFQAMDGGAEVRSYDRREITRTA
;
A
#
# COMPACT_ATOMS: atom_id res chain seq x y z
N MET A 1 -14.69 -9.84 21.89
CA MET A 1 -14.58 -8.84 20.81
C MET A 1 -13.56 -7.79 21.20
N MET A 2 -12.59 -7.52 20.34
CA MET A 2 -11.57 -6.49 20.53
C MET A 2 -11.59 -5.55 19.33
N VAL A 3 -11.33 -4.26 19.57
CA VAL A 3 -11.23 -3.24 18.52
C VAL A 3 -9.83 -2.64 18.56
N LYS A 4 -9.10 -2.74 17.46
CA LYS A 4 -7.75 -2.18 17.32
C LYS A 4 -7.79 -1.01 16.33
N HIS A 5 -7.25 0.14 16.73
CA HIS A 5 -7.06 1.27 15.82
C HIS A 5 -5.79 1.04 14.99
N THR A 6 -5.90 1.13 13.67
CA THR A 6 -4.78 0.93 12.74
C THR A 6 -4.97 1.74 11.45
N VAL A 7 -4.03 1.63 10.52
CA VAL A 7 -4.06 2.26 9.21
C VAL A 7 -4.46 1.22 8.15
N CYS A 8 -5.27 1.65 7.19
CA CYS A 8 -5.64 0.84 6.03
C CYS A 8 -4.43 0.66 5.09
N PRO A 9 -4.01 -0.58 4.78
CA PRO A 9 -2.84 -0.83 3.93
C PRO A 9 -3.16 -0.79 2.42
N SER A 10 -4.42 -0.56 2.03
CA SER A 10 -4.87 -0.82 0.65
C SER A 10 -4.45 0.23 -0.39
N CYS A 11 -4.12 1.45 0.02
CA CYS A 11 -3.62 2.50 -0.88
C CYS A 11 -2.79 3.52 -0.10
N SER A 12 -2.04 4.37 -0.81
CA SER A 12 -1.15 5.38 -0.23
C SER A 12 -1.86 6.51 0.52
N ALA A 13 -3.20 6.62 0.44
CA ALA A 13 -3.94 7.63 1.19
C ALA A 13 -3.92 7.39 2.71
N GLY A 14 -3.63 6.17 3.18
CA GLY A 14 -3.37 5.90 4.60
C GLY A 14 -4.54 6.19 5.53
N CYS A 15 -5.77 5.81 5.18
CA CYS A 15 -6.93 6.11 6.02
C CYS A 15 -7.03 5.21 7.28
N GLY A 16 -7.41 5.78 8.43
CA GLY A 16 -7.49 5.05 9.70
C GLY A 16 -8.73 4.14 9.83
N VAL A 17 -8.54 2.92 10.29
CA VAL A 17 -9.61 1.94 10.47
C VAL A 17 -9.60 1.34 11.87
N ASN A 18 -10.77 0.94 12.33
CA ASN A 18 -10.97 0.14 13.52
C ASN A 18 -11.10 -1.31 13.07
N LEU A 19 -10.07 -2.11 13.28
CA LEU A 19 -10.09 -3.54 13.02
C LEU A 19 -10.86 -4.25 14.14
N ILE A 20 -11.90 -4.98 13.77
CA ILE A 20 -12.76 -5.74 14.69
C ILE A 20 -12.26 -7.18 14.71
N GLU A 21 -11.91 -7.66 15.90
CA GLU A 21 -11.40 -9.01 16.12
C GLU A 21 -12.35 -9.78 17.06
N ILE A 22 -12.67 -11.01 16.67
CA ILE A 22 -13.45 -11.98 17.46
C ILE A 22 -12.64 -13.27 17.49
N ASP A 23 -12.43 -13.81 18.68
CA ASP A 23 -11.69 -15.06 18.92
C ASP A 23 -10.33 -15.15 18.22
N GLY A 24 -9.59 -14.02 18.22
CA GLY A 24 -8.26 -13.93 17.62
C GLY A 24 -8.25 -13.73 16.10
N SER A 25 -9.41 -13.71 15.43
CA SER A 25 -9.52 -13.50 13.99
C SER A 25 -10.14 -12.15 13.64
N PRO A 26 -9.57 -11.41 12.68
CA PRO A 26 -10.23 -10.25 12.09
C PRO A 26 -11.54 -10.64 11.39
N VAL A 27 -12.62 -9.92 11.66
CA VAL A 27 -13.96 -10.17 11.08
C VAL A 27 -14.54 -8.98 10.35
N GLY A 28 -13.92 -7.80 10.46
CA GLY A 28 -14.41 -6.59 9.81
C GLY A 28 -13.59 -5.36 10.13
N THR A 29 -13.88 -4.27 9.42
CA THR A 29 -13.38 -2.94 9.77
C THR A 29 -14.51 -1.93 9.86
N TYR A 30 -14.30 -0.90 10.69
CA TYR A 30 -15.14 0.29 10.74
C TYR A 30 -14.26 1.54 10.56
N PRO A 31 -14.72 2.62 9.88
CA PRO A 31 -13.92 3.82 9.71
C PRO A 31 -13.59 4.48 11.06
N TYR A 32 -12.34 4.88 11.27
CA TYR A 32 -12.00 5.72 12.41
C TYR A 32 -12.50 7.15 12.17
N LYS A 33 -13.67 7.49 12.74
CA LYS A 33 -14.40 8.74 12.44
C LYS A 33 -13.58 10.03 12.50
N ARG A 34 -12.59 10.12 13.40
CA ARG A 34 -11.76 11.32 13.59
C ARG A 34 -10.49 11.32 12.74
N HIS A 35 -10.26 10.30 11.92
CA HIS A 35 -9.06 10.23 11.10
C HIS A 35 -9.08 11.29 10.00
N ILE A 36 -7.97 12.00 9.84
CA ILE A 36 -7.88 13.15 8.92
C ILE A 36 -8.23 12.76 7.49
N ILE A 37 -7.95 11.54 7.04
CA ILE A 37 -8.18 11.11 5.64
C ILE A 37 -9.64 10.71 5.37
N ASN A 38 -10.22 9.83 6.19
CA ASN A 38 -11.53 9.26 5.86
C ASN A 38 -12.71 10.06 6.41
N GLU A 39 -12.52 10.79 7.52
CA GLU A 39 -13.57 11.53 8.21
C GLU A 39 -14.83 10.67 8.42
N GLY A 40 -14.64 9.40 8.80
CA GLY A 40 -15.74 8.47 9.04
C GLY A 40 -16.30 7.73 7.82
N LYS A 41 -15.62 7.71 6.67
CA LYS A 41 -16.01 6.89 5.50
C LYS A 41 -14.84 6.08 4.93
N THR A 42 -15.04 4.81 4.64
CA THR A 42 -14.04 3.97 3.96
C THR A 42 -14.49 3.61 2.55
N CYS A 43 -13.55 3.46 1.62
CA CYS A 43 -13.82 2.83 0.33
C CYS A 43 -14.05 1.32 0.50
N ARG A 44 -14.34 0.61 -0.60
CA ARG A 44 -14.48 -0.86 -0.58
C ARG A 44 -13.23 -1.54 -0.01
N SER A 45 -12.05 -1.22 -0.52
CA SER A 45 -10.80 -1.82 -0.07
C SER A 45 -10.49 -1.55 1.40
N GLY A 46 -10.94 -0.41 1.95
CA GLY A 46 -10.81 -0.11 3.37
C GLY A 46 -11.82 -0.84 4.26
N ARG A 47 -12.98 -1.24 3.72
CA ARG A 47 -13.96 -2.11 4.41
C ARG A 47 -13.53 -3.58 4.40
N GLU A 48 -12.83 -4.00 3.35
CA GLU A 48 -12.44 -5.39 3.12
C GLU A 48 -10.99 -5.68 3.56
N CYS A 49 -10.22 -4.70 4.03
CA CYS A 49 -8.81 -4.91 4.37
C CYS A 49 -8.56 -5.86 5.56
N TYR A 50 -9.59 -6.18 6.37
CA TYR A 50 -9.50 -7.21 7.41
C TYR A 50 -9.25 -8.61 6.83
N GLU A 51 -9.52 -8.82 5.53
CA GLU A 51 -9.30 -10.10 4.87
C GLU A 51 -7.82 -10.38 4.56
N ILE A 52 -7.01 -9.33 4.43
CA ILE A 52 -5.58 -9.41 4.11
C ILE A 52 -4.83 -10.36 5.05
N PRO A 53 -4.96 -10.24 6.39
CA PRO A 53 -4.28 -11.16 7.31
C PRO A 53 -4.86 -12.58 7.34
N VAL A 54 -5.96 -12.91 6.67
CA VAL A 54 -6.60 -14.23 6.78
C VAL A 54 -6.69 -15.00 5.47
N LYS A 55 -6.65 -14.33 4.31
CA LYS A 55 -6.71 -14.99 3.00
C LYS A 55 -5.32 -15.31 2.45
N ALA A 56 -5.14 -16.53 1.95
CA ALA A 56 -3.95 -16.98 1.21
C ALA A 56 -2.60 -16.65 1.88
N ARG A 57 -2.54 -16.84 3.22
CA ARG A 57 -1.34 -16.55 4.01
C ARG A 57 -0.21 -17.52 3.68
N ILE A 58 1.00 -16.99 3.51
CA ILE A 58 2.24 -17.77 3.62
C ILE A 58 2.52 -17.96 5.11
N THR A 59 2.39 -19.19 5.60
CA THR A 59 2.50 -19.52 7.05
C THR A 59 3.85 -20.13 7.43
N SER A 60 4.64 -20.58 6.46
CA SER A 60 5.94 -21.19 6.67
C SER A 60 6.86 -20.99 5.48
N PRO A 61 8.19 -20.95 5.67
CA PRO A 61 9.15 -20.97 4.58
C PRO A 61 9.01 -22.24 3.72
N ALA A 62 9.34 -22.12 2.44
CA ALA A 62 9.29 -23.23 1.48
C ALA A 62 10.34 -23.05 0.38
N VAL A 63 10.82 -24.16 -0.17
CA VAL A 63 11.78 -24.21 -1.29
C VAL A 63 11.23 -25.07 -2.42
N LYS A 64 11.62 -24.78 -3.66
CA LYS A 64 11.18 -25.54 -4.84
C LYS A 64 12.06 -26.79 -4.99
N LYS A 65 11.48 -27.97 -4.81
CA LYS A 65 12.13 -29.28 -4.97
C LYS A 65 11.35 -30.11 -6.01
N SER A 66 12.02 -30.51 -7.09
CA SER A 66 11.41 -31.29 -8.20
C SER A 66 10.14 -30.64 -8.76
N GLY A 67 10.19 -29.33 -9.02
CA GLY A 67 9.08 -28.58 -9.61
C GLY A 67 8.01 -28.10 -8.62
N ASN A 68 7.97 -28.62 -7.39
CA ASN A 68 6.94 -28.31 -6.39
C ASN A 68 7.49 -27.55 -5.19
N LEU A 69 6.69 -26.67 -4.58
CA LEU A 69 7.02 -26.03 -3.30
C LEU A 69 6.90 -27.04 -2.17
N LYS A 70 7.96 -27.19 -1.38
CA LYS A 70 7.98 -28.01 -0.17
C LYS A 70 8.39 -27.16 1.02
N GLY A 71 7.71 -27.33 2.16
CA GLY A 71 8.05 -26.64 3.39
C GLY A 71 9.51 -26.88 3.79
N ALA A 72 10.15 -25.86 4.36
CA ALA A 72 11.54 -25.85 4.76
C ALA A 72 11.71 -25.23 6.15
N ALA A 73 12.87 -25.41 6.78
CA ALA A 73 13.24 -24.66 7.97
C ALA A 73 13.67 -23.23 7.60
N TRP A 74 13.61 -22.30 8.56
CA TRP A 74 14.08 -20.93 8.34
C TRP A 74 15.57 -20.91 7.97
N ASP A 75 16.40 -21.67 8.67
CA ASP A 75 17.85 -21.71 8.43
C ASP A 75 18.15 -22.18 7.00
N GLU A 76 17.49 -23.23 6.50
CA GLU A 76 17.65 -23.72 5.11
C GLU A 76 17.35 -22.62 4.08
N VAL A 77 16.27 -21.85 4.27
CA VAL A 77 15.89 -20.78 3.33
C VAL A 77 16.82 -19.58 3.43
N LEU A 78 17.24 -19.22 4.65
CA LEU A 78 18.13 -18.08 4.88
C LEU A 78 19.55 -18.35 4.40
N ASP A 79 20.04 -19.59 4.54
CA ASP A 79 21.33 -20.02 3.99
C ASP A 79 21.31 -19.94 2.46
N GLY A 80 20.26 -20.47 1.82
CA GLY A 80 20.10 -20.38 0.37
C GLY A 80 19.95 -18.94 -0.13
N LEU A 81 19.27 -18.07 0.63
CA LEU A 81 19.22 -16.64 0.34
C LEU A 81 20.62 -16.01 0.41
N THR A 82 21.39 -16.32 1.46
CA THR A 82 22.74 -15.78 1.69
C THR A 82 23.70 -16.19 0.59
N GLU A 83 23.63 -17.45 0.13
CA GLU A 83 24.39 -17.94 -1.00
C GLU A 83 24.04 -17.17 -2.29
N MET A 84 22.74 -16.97 -2.55
CA MET A 84 22.28 -16.25 -3.73
C MET A 84 22.74 -14.79 -3.74
N ILE A 85 22.56 -14.06 -2.63
CA ILE A 85 22.90 -12.62 -2.57
C ILE A 85 24.40 -12.34 -2.56
N SER A 86 25.24 -13.36 -2.36
CA SER A 86 26.69 -13.27 -2.49
C SER A 86 27.15 -13.16 -3.96
N SER A 87 26.28 -13.47 -4.92
CA SER A 87 26.55 -13.27 -6.34
C SER A 87 26.35 -11.80 -6.75
N PRO A 88 27.31 -11.17 -7.48
CA PRO A 88 27.18 -9.79 -7.96
C PRO A 88 26.06 -9.62 -9.01
N GLU A 89 25.57 -10.72 -9.59
CA GLU A 89 24.48 -10.71 -10.56
C GLU A 89 23.09 -10.66 -9.92
N THR A 90 23.00 -10.88 -8.61
CA THR A 90 21.73 -10.94 -7.90
C THR A 90 21.06 -9.57 -7.85
N ALA A 91 19.75 -9.58 -8.10
CA ALA A 91 18.89 -8.42 -7.94
C ALA A 91 17.93 -8.61 -6.76
N ILE A 92 17.76 -7.58 -5.93
CA ILE A 92 16.78 -7.57 -4.84
C ILE A 92 15.62 -6.65 -5.22
N LEU A 93 14.44 -7.23 -5.39
CA LEU A 93 13.23 -6.51 -5.77
C LEU A 93 12.22 -6.51 -4.62
N THR A 94 11.59 -5.37 -4.36
CA THR A 94 10.56 -5.22 -3.33
C THR A 94 9.28 -4.56 -3.85
N THR A 95 8.25 -4.44 -3.03
CA THR A 95 6.95 -3.85 -3.39
C THR A 95 6.58 -2.70 -2.46
N GLY A 96 5.65 -1.84 -2.89
CA GLY A 96 5.21 -0.67 -2.13
C GLY A 96 4.38 -0.96 -0.87
N THR A 97 4.33 -2.21 -0.40
CA THR A 97 3.57 -2.61 0.78
C THR A 97 4.43 -2.85 2.01
N LEU A 98 5.75 -2.64 1.91
CA LEU A 98 6.63 -2.67 3.07
C LEU A 98 6.25 -1.57 4.07
N THR A 99 6.38 -1.89 5.35
CA THR A 99 6.48 -0.86 6.39
C THR A 99 7.78 -0.07 6.26
N ASP A 100 7.82 1.14 6.83
CA ASP A 100 9.02 1.96 6.85
C ASP A 100 10.19 1.23 7.55
N GLU A 101 9.90 0.47 8.61
CA GLU A 101 10.88 -0.33 9.33
C GLU A 101 11.44 -1.48 8.50
N GLU A 102 10.59 -2.17 7.73
CA GLU A 102 11.03 -3.23 6.81
C GLU A 102 11.88 -2.66 5.69
N ALA A 103 11.47 -1.53 5.09
CA ALA A 103 12.23 -0.85 4.05
C ALA A 103 13.60 -0.38 4.58
N ALA A 104 13.65 0.20 5.78
CA ALA A 104 14.89 0.63 6.42
C ALA A 104 15.82 -0.54 6.74
N LYS A 105 15.30 -1.68 7.22
CA LYS A 105 16.09 -2.89 7.45
C LYS A 105 16.61 -3.49 6.16
N LEU A 106 15.76 -3.57 5.13
CA LEU A 106 16.15 -4.10 3.82
C LEU A 106 17.28 -3.26 3.22
N LYS A 107 17.19 -1.93 3.29
CA LYS A 107 18.25 -1.02 2.86
C LYS A 107 19.59 -1.36 3.54
N ARG A 108 19.59 -1.53 4.87
CA ARG A 108 20.81 -1.89 5.63
C ARG A 108 21.39 -3.25 5.21
N ILE A 109 20.52 -4.22 4.89
CA ILE A 109 20.97 -5.54 4.41
C ILE A 109 21.62 -5.40 3.03
N ILE A 110 20.98 -4.69 2.11
CA ILE A 110 21.50 -4.42 0.76
C ILE A 110 22.86 -3.74 0.83
N GLU A 111 22.99 -2.69 1.64
CA GLU A 111 24.25 -1.94 1.83
C GLU A 111 25.35 -2.83 2.42
N ARG A 112 25.01 -3.72 3.36
CA ARG A 112 25.98 -4.61 4.01
C ARG A 112 26.49 -5.72 3.09
N VAL A 113 25.64 -6.22 2.20
CA VAL A 113 25.96 -7.31 1.25
C VAL A 113 26.50 -6.76 -0.08
N ASP A 114 26.48 -5.44 -0.26
CA ASP A 114 26.96 -4.73 -1.45
C ASP A 114 26.24 -5.11 -2.75
N VAL A 115 24.94 -5.44 -2.67
CA VAL A 115 24.12 -5.76 -3.84
C VAL A 115 23.89 -4.49 -4.66
N LYS A 116 24.34 -4.49 -5.93
CA LYS A 116 24.26 -3.31 -6.81
C LYS A 116 22.91 -3.16 -7.53
N LYS A 117 22.20 -4.26 -7.75
CA LYS A 117 20.92 -4.28 -8.46
C LYS A 117 19.79 -4.40 -7.44
N TYR A 118 19.10 -3.31 -7.12
CA TYR A 118 17.94 -3.37 -6.24
C TYR A 118 16.91 -2.30 -6.59
N GLY A 119 15.65 -2.53 -6.20
CA GLY A 119 14.60 -1.55 -6.45
C GLY A 119 13.19 -2.00 -6.06
N LEU A 120 12.27 -1.04 -6.12
CA LEU A 120 10.84 -1.26 -5.99
C LEU A 120 10.26 -1.71 -7.34
N ILE A 121 9.51 -2.80 -7.42
CA ILE A 121 8.88 -3.27 -8.66
C ILE A 121 7.84 -2.26 -9.15
N THR A 122 7.14 -1.61 -8.22
CA THR A 122 6.20 -0.52 -8.49
C THR A 122 6.97 0.81 -8.45
N VAL A 123 7.87 1.02 -9.41
CA VAL A 123 8.70 2.23 -9.44
C VAL A 123 7.80 3.46 -9.68
N PHE A 124 7.81 4.39 -8.73
CA PHE A 124 7.49 5.79 -9.04
C PHE A 124 8.80 6.48 -9.41
N PRO A 125 8.87 7.23 -10.52
CA PRO A 125 10.01 8.08 -10.82
C PRO A 125 10.36 8.98 -9.63
N GLU A 126 11.66 9.20 -9.40
CA GLU A 126 12.17 10.15 -8.39
C GLU A 126 11.75 11.58 -8.78
N PHE A 127 10.54 11.97 -8.38
CA PHE A 127 10.03 13.32 -8.48
C PHE A 127 9.97 13.94 -7.09
N ASP A 128 10.36 15.22 -7.00
CA ASP A 128 10.12 16.03 -5.82
C ASP A 128 8.64 16.45 -5.81
N TYR A 129 7.85 15.80 -4.96
CA TYR A 129 6.45 16.15 -4.74
C TYR A 129 6.36 17.04 -3.50
N PRO A 130 6.00 18.33 -3.63
CA PRO A 130 5.73 19.14 -2.46
C PRO A 130 4.54 18.54 -1.69
N GLU A 131 4.68 18.43 -0.37
CA GLU A 131 3.61 17.92 0.48
C GLU A 131 2.37 18.81 0.36
N ILE A 132 1.23 18.19 0.08
CA ILE A 132 -0.06 18.88 0.08
C ILE A 132 -0.82 18.56 1.36
N ASP A 133 -1.40 19.59 1.97
CA ASP A 133 -2.37 19.36 3.04
C ASP A 133 -3.67 18.84 2.42
N VAL A 134 -3.84 17.52 2.50
CA VAL A 134 -4.99 16.82 1.95
C VAL A 134 -6.34 17.34 2.46
N ARG A 135 -6.40 18.02 3.61
CA ARG A 135 -7.62 18.63 4.15
C ARG A 135 -8.08 19.83 3.32
N LYS A 136 -7.14 20.53 2.68
CA LYS A 136 -7.39 21.75 1.90
C LYS A 136 -7.89 21.46 0.48
N ILE A 137 -7.76 20.23 -0.02
CA ILE A 137 -8.20 19.84 -1.37
C ILE A 137 -9.66 20.26 -1.65
N ARG A 138 -10.54 20.16 -0.65
CA ARG A 138 -11.96 20.53 -0.77
C ARG A 138 -12.22 22.03 -1.01
N ASN A 139 -11.20 22.87 -0.83
CA ASN A 139 -11.28 24.32 -0.95
C ASN A 139 -10.50 24.84 -2.18
N TYR A 140 -9.94 23.96 -3.01
CA TYR A 140 -9.19 24.37 -4.20
C TYR A 140 -10.16 24.84 -5.28
N GLY A 141 -9.84 25.95 -5.95
CA GLY A 141 -10.70 26.51 -7.00
C GLY A 141 -10.52 25.86 -8.38
N ASN A 142 -9.34 25.33 -8.67
CA ASN A 142 -9.02 24.64 -9.93
C ASN A 142 -8.16 23.40 -9.63
N ILE A 143 -8.54 22.23 -10.15
CA ILE A 143 -7.85 20.95 -9.91
C ILE A 143 -7.65 20.22 -11.24
N ALA A 144 -6.40 19.98 -11.63
CA ALA A 144 -6.04 19.08 -12.71
C ALA A 144 -5.73 17.68 -12.15
N VAL A 145 -6.35 16.64 -12.70
CA VAL A 145 -6.16 15.24 -12.30
C VAL A 145 -5.40 14.52 -13.40
N ILE A 146 -4.26 13.90 -13.08
CA ILE A 146 -3.52 13.06 -14.02
C ILE A 146 -3.60 11.63 -13.51
N GLY A 147 -4.26 10.75 -14.29
CA GLY A 147 -4.56 9.37 -13.90
C GLY A 147 -5.89 9.19 -13.14
N ASP A 148 -6.12 7.97 -12.62
CA ASP A 148 -7.38 7.56 -12.00
C ASP A 148 -7.34 7.61 -10.47
N VAL A 149 -7.62 8.80 -9.92
CA VAL A 149 -7.70 9.02 -8.46
C VAL A 149 -8.88 8.27 -7.83
N MET A 150 -9.93 7.98 -8.58
CA MET A 150 -11.12 7.28 -8.08
C MET A 150 -10.81 5.83 -7.72
N ASN A 151 -9.95 5.18 -8.49
CA ASN A 151 -9.49 3.82 -8.20
C ASN A 151 -8.29 3.81 -7.23
N CYS A 152 -7.33 4.73 -7.39
CA CYS A 152 -6.10 4.72 -6.60
C CYS A 152 -6.27 5.30 -5.19
N ALA A 153 -7.05 6.37 -5.03
CA ALA A 153 -7.24 7.06 -3.74
C ALA A 153 -8.67 7.65 -3.60
N PRO A 154 -9.72 6.80 -3.49
CA PRO A 154 -11.12 7.24 -3.54
C PRO A 154 -11.50 8.32 -2.52
N LEU A 155 -10.86 8.33 -1.34
CA LEU A 155 -11.14 9.31 -0.29
C LEU A 155 -10.52 10.69 -0.57
N LEU A 156 -9.44 10.74 -1.35
CA LEU A 156 -8.90 11.99 -1.87
C LEU A 156 -9.80 12.51 -3.01
N ALA A 157 -10.25 11.61 -3.88
CA ALA A 157 -11.21 11.95 -4.93
C ALA A 157 -12.52 12.53 -4.37
N ARG A 158 -13.01 11.99 -3.24
CA ARG A 158 -14.16 12.56 -2.51
C ARG A 158 -13.99 14.06 -2.23
N ARG A 159 -12.78 14.49 -1.87
CA ARG A 159 -12.52 15.91 -1.57
C ARG A 159 -12.52 16.78 -2.81
N MET A 160 -12.12 16.22 -3.94
CA MET A 160 -12.19 16.92 -5.22
C MET A 160 -13.65 17.14 -5.62
N PHE A 161 -14.52 16.15 -5.40
CA PHE A 161 -15.97 16.34 -5.57
C PHE A 161 -16.55 17.39 -4.61
N GLN A 162 -16.10 17.43 -3.35
CA GLN A 162 -16.49 18.49 -2.42
C GLN A 162 -16.04 19.88 -2.90
N ALA A 163 -14.88 19.98 -3.55
CA ALA A 163 -14.45 21.21 -4.19
C ALA A 163 -15.37 21.59 -5.37
N MET A 164 -15.74 20.62 -6.21
CA MET A 164 -16.68 20.82 -7.32
C MET A 164 -18.05 21.31 -6.82
N ASP A 165 -18.58 20.71 -5.76
CA ASP A 165 -19.83 21.15 -5.11
C ASP A 165 -19.72 22.62 -4.62
N GLY A 166 -18.50 23.06 -4.27
CA GLY A 166 -18.16 24.44 -3.91
C GLY A 166 -17.87 25.37 -5.09
N GLY A 167 -18.05 24.91 -6.33
CA GLY A 167 -17.83 25.69 -7.56
C GLY A 167 -16.43 25.58 -8.16
N ALA A 168 -15.59 24.65 -7.68
CA ALA A 168 -14.28 24.43 -8.26
C ALA A 168 -14.35 23.79 -9.65
N GLU A 169 -13.43 24.18 -10.52
CA GLU A 169 -13.22 23.50 -11.79
C GLU A 169 -12.28 22.30 -11.60
N VAL A 170 -12.75 21.09 -11.90
CA VAL A 170 -11.93 19.86 -11.84
C VAL A 170 -11.88 19.22 -13.23
N ARG A 171 -10.68 19.04 -13.77
CA ARG A 171 -10.45 18.45 -15.10
C ARG A 171 -9.52 17.25 -15.00
N SER A 172 -9.96 16.09 -15.47
CA SER A 172 -9.13 14.89 -15.58
C SER A 172 -8.45 14.79 -16.94
N TYR A 173 -7.18 14.42 -16.93
CA TYR A 173 -6.31 14.20 -18.06
C TYR A 173 -5.82 12.76 -17.99
N ASP A 174 -6.61 11.85 -18.54
CA ASP A 174 -6.34 10.42 -18.54
C ASP A 174 -6.91 9.77 -19.81
N ARG A 175 -6.57 8.50 -20.06
CA ARG A 175 -7.12 7.75 -21.20
C ARG A 175 -8.60 7.51 -20.98
N ARG A 176 -9.43 8.09 -21.87
CA ARG A 176 -10.91 8.01 -21.84
C ARG A 176 -11.46 6.58 -21.72
N GLU A 177 -10.75 5.59 -22.25
CA GLU A 177 -11.15 4.18 -22.27
C GLU A 177 -10.98 3.48 -20.90
N ILE A 178 -10.17 4.04 -20.00
CA ILE A 178 -9.73 3.38 -18.76
C ILE A 178 -10.12 4.19 -17.52
N THR A 179 -10.27 5.50 -17.65
CA THR A 179 -10.50 6.38 -16.50
C THR A 179 -11.95 6.40 -16.03
N ARG A 180 -12.14 6.33 -14.70
CA ARG A 180 -13.43 6.58 -14.05
C ARG A 180 -13.60 8.03 -13.56
N THR A 181 -12.67 8.90 -13.94
CA THR A 181 -12.60 10.31 -13.49
C THR A 181 -13.13 11.29 -14.56
N ALA A 182 -13.55 10.79 -15.72
CA ALA A 182 -14.12 11.58 -16.82
C ALA A 182 -15.63 11.80 -16.65
#